data_AF-A0A7M3Y596-F1
#
_entry.id   AF-A0A7M3Y596-F1
#
_cell.length_a   1.000
_cell.length_b   1.000
_cell.length_c   1.000
_cell.angle_alpha   90.00
_cell.angle_beta   90.00
_cell.angle_gamma   90.00
#
_symmetry.space_group_name_H-M   'P 1'
#
loop_
_entity.id
_entity.type
_entity.pdbx_description
1 polymer ?
#
loop_
_entity_poly.entity_id
_entity_poly.type
_entity_poly.pdbx_seq_one_letter_code
_entity_poly.pdbx_strand_id
1 'polypeptide(L)'
;MSAQWPPSEVSLDAESRVLFLTKDLDLIKQQLYEGLDLRMKDLSVNDLLDDINTDVMTPAWVCFDHDPAILAENAYAGLLHDGKRVFEEKALMDGGFSVIVSGHRKGTGSSRETAAQCERWSGIRIVIAASFAPIHERNNINLGQLMGDHAMLERLQNGETISLNEFTNKYDAVTKMIVENGGILPFAKQLKGGGVALPAISTNPIPMTMAEKIISNKLLGQNGKRGFVKPGDAVIAQVDGGYSHEFTTAQVHNFLAAEYGGDYTIPNPPKFAVFEDHLLYATGVPRFGRFADKIQTLRDLQVDFQRHSGVRDYSAVDGVSP
;
A
#
# COMPACT_ATOMS: atom_id res chain seq x y z
N MET A 1 14.96 -6.36 18.98
CA MET A 1 14.17 -7.22 18.07
C MET A 1 12.78 -6.62 18.05
N SER A 2 12.35 -5.97 16.96
CA SER A 2 10.95 -5.55 16.90
C SER A 2 10.10 -6.83 16.84
N ALA A 3 9.07 -6.92 17.67
CA ALA A 3 8.10 -8.00 17.58
C ALA A 3 7.55 -8.09 16.16
N GLN A 4 7.19 -9.30 15.71
CA GLN A 4 6.57 -9.52 14.41
C GLN A 4 5.27 -8.71 14.33
N TRP A 5 5.12 -7.87 13.30
CA TRP A 5 3.91 -7.09 13.04
C TRP A 5 2.95 -7.87 12.12
N PRO A 6 1.62 -7.82 12.37
CA PRO A 6 0.95 -7.15 13.48
C PRO A 6 1.00 -7.97 14.79
N PRO A 7 0.89 -7.32 15.97
CA PRO A 7 0.77 -8.01 17.24
C PRO A 7 -0.60 -8.68 17.37
N SER A 8 -0.73 -9.72 18.22
CA SER A 8 -2.00 -10.38 18.50
C SER A 8 -3.01 -9.48 19.22
N GLU A 9 -2.50 -8.49 19.94
CA GLU A 9 -3.25 -7.49 20.71
C GLU A 9 -2.67 -6.11 20.40
N VAL A 10 -3.54 -5.14 20.17
CA VAL A 10 -3.21 -3.76 19.81
C VAL A 10 -3.66 -2.84 20.94
N SER A 11 -2.74 -2.04 21.45
CA SER A 11 -3.01 -0.96 22.42
C SER A 11 -2.19 0.26 22.04
N LEU A 12 -2.57 1.43 22.56
CA LEU A 12 -1.76 2.65 22.47
C LEU A 12 -1.03 2.84 23.79
N ASP A 13 0.29 2.95 23.72
CA ASP A 13 1.12 3.27 24.88
C ASP A 13 1.20 4.80 25.10
N ALA A 14 1.92 5.22 26.14
CA ALA A 14 2.07 6.63 26.47
C ALA A 14 2.87 7.43 25.43
N GLU A 15 3.61 6.76 24.55
CA GLU A 15 4.42 7.39 23.49
C GLU A 15 3.70 7.43 22.14
N SER A 16 2.57 6.70 22.02
CA SER A 16 1.80 6.59 20.80
C SER A 16 1.08 7.91 20.47
N ARG A 17 1.56 8.60 19.44
CA ARG A 17 0.90 9.79 18.89
C ARG A 17 -0.09 9.44 17.79
N VAL A 18 -1.21 10.16 17.77
CA VAL A 18 -2.29 10.01 16.79
C VAL A 18 -2.42 11.31 16.00
N LEU A 19 -2.29 11.23 14.68
CA LEU A 19 -2.46 12.39 13.80
C LEU A 19 -3.88 12.44 13.25
N PHE A 20 -4.61 13.51 13.57
CA PHE A 20 -5.93 13.80 13.03
C PHE A 20 -5.83 14.72 11.83
N LEU A 21 -6.28 14.24 10.67
CA LEU A 21 -6.43 15.05 9.46
C LEU A 21 -7.79 15.76 9.54
N THR A 22 -7.77 17.00 10.00
CA THR A 22 -8.96 17.84 10.24
C THR A 22 -9.26 18.76 9.05
N LYS A 23 -10.49 19.26 8.96
CA LYS A 23 -10.87 20.31 8.01
C LYS A 23 -10.27 21.67 8.38
N ASP A 24 -10.07 21.91 9.67
CA ASP A 24 -9.21 22.99 10.15
C ASP A 24 -7.75 22.57 9.99
N LEU A 25 -7.06 23.12 9.00
CA LEU A 25 -5.68 22.76 8.68
C LEU A 25 -4.67 23.29 9.71
N ASP A 26 -5.05 24.25 10.55
CA ASP A 26 -4.16 24.74 11.60
C ASP A 26 -4.05 23.74 12.75
N LEU A 27 -5.12 22.99 13.05
CA LEU A 27 -5.05 21.88 14.00
C LEU A 27 -4.10 20.76 13.52
N ILE A 28 -3.99 20.55 12.20
CA ILE A 28 -2.98 19.62 11.65
C ILE A 28 -1.57 20.16 11.93
N LYS A 29 -1.30 21.43 11.64
CA LYS A 29 0.02 22.04 11.89
C LYS A 29 0.40 22.03 13.37
N GLN A 30 -0.54 22.32 14.26
CA GLN A 30 -0.28 22.28 15.70
C GLN A 30 0.11 20.88 16.17
N GLN A 31 -0.52 19.82 15.63
CA GLN A 31 -0.10 18.44 15.94
C GLN A 31 1.31 18.14 15.43
N LEU A 32 1.62 18.55 14.20
CA LEU A 32 2.91 18.31 13.55
C LEU A 32 4.07 19.05 14.22
N TYR A 33 3.88 20.33 14.56
CA TYR A 33 5.00 21.23 14.89
C TYR A 33 4.97 21.77 16.32
N GLU A 34 3.81 21.74 16.99
CA GLU A 34 3.64 22.34 18.32
C GLU A 34 3.35 21.29 19.41
N GLY A 35 3.28 20.00 19.04
CA GLY A 35 3.04 18.91 19.99
C GLY A 35 1.60 18.81 20.49
N LEU A 36 0.64 19.39 19.78
CA LEU A 36 -0.78 19.18 20.10
C LEU A 36 -1.13 17.71 19.95
N ASP A 37 -1.76 17.12 20.98
CA ASP A 37 -2.24 15.75 20.95
C ASP A 37 -3.77 15.74 21.10
N LEU A 38 -4.46 15.59 19.96
CA LEU A 38 -5.92 15.52 19.90
C LEU A 38 -6.43 14.12 20.25
N ARG A 39 -7.69 14.05 20.70
CA ARG A 39 -8.40 12.79 20.93
C ARG A 39 -9.75 12.79 20.22
N MET A 40 -10.32 11.60 20.01
CA MET A 40 -11.65 11.45 19.43
C MET A 40 -12.74 12.20 20.21
N LYS A 41 -12.57 12.45 21.51
CA LYS A 41 -13.52 13.22 22.32
C LYS A 41 -13.51 14.74 22.02
N ASP A 42 -12.45 15.23 21.38
CA ASP A 42 -12.24 16.66 21.10
C ASP A 42 -12.81 17.06 19.73
N LEU A 43 -13.16 16.07 18.90
CA LEU A 43 -13.60 16.23 17.52
C LEU A 43 -14.81 15.35 17.21
N SER A 44 -15.59 15.72 16.20
CA SER A 44 -16.55 14.82 15.56
C SER A 44 -16.00 14.31 14.22
N VAL A 45 -16.57 13.24 13.69
CA VAL A 45 -16.23 12.75 12.34
C VAL A 45 -16.41 13.83 11.27
N ASN A 46 -17.36 14.75 11.48
CA ASN A 46 -17.61 15.85 10.55
C ASN A 46 -16.48 16.89 10.53
N ASP A 47 -15.66 16.96 11.57
CA ASP A 47 -14.50 17.86 11.64
C ASP A 47 -13.28 17.29 10.91
N LEU A 48 -13.34 16.02 10.52
CA LEU A 48 -12.25 15.32 9.84
C LEU A 48 -12.31 15.53 8.33
N LEU A 49 -11.14 15.51 7.70
CA LEU A 49 -10.97 15.71 6.28
C LEU A 49 -11.51 14.50 5.51
N ASP A 50 -12.42 14.76 4.58
CA ASP A 50 -13.02 13.80 3.67
C ASP A 50 -12.30 13.83 2.31
N ASP A 51 -12.50 12.80 1.48
CA ASP A 51 -12.04 12.77 0.07
C ASP A 51 -10.54 13.04 -0.13
N ILE A 52 -9.73 12.62 0.84
CA ILE A 52 -8.28 12.76 0.76
C ILE A 52 -7.79 11.87 -0.39
N ASN A 53 -7.54 12.47 -1.54
CA ASN A 53 -7.12 11.73 -2.72
C ASN A 53 -5.61 11.47 -2.72
N THR A 54 -5.19 10.51 -3.54
CA THR A 54 -3.78 10.10 -3.64
C THR A 54 -2.85 11.17 -4.23
N ASP A 55 -3.36 12.18 -4.93
CA ASP A 55 -2.58 13.35 -5.37
C ASP A 55 -2.30 14.32 -4.22
N VAL A 56 -3.20 14.45 -3.25
CA VAL A 56 -2.97 15.22 -2.01
C VAL A 56 -1.91 14.52 -1.15
N MET A 57 -2.02 13.18 -1.02
CA MET A 57 -1.10 12.36 -0.23
C MET A 57 0.29 12.27 -0.88
N THR A 58 0.34 12.03 -2.19
CA THR A 58 1.58 11.86 -2.96
C THR A 58 1.41 12.45 -4.37
N PRO A 59 1.68 13.75 -4.55
CA PRO A 59 1.67 14.38 -5.86
C PRO A 59 2.60 13.67 -6.84
N ALA A 60 2.33 13.77 -8.15
CA ALA A 60 3.07 13.06 -9.17
C ALA A 60 4.60 13.23 -9.11
N TRP A 61 5.09 14.41 -8.70
CA TRP A 61 6.53 14.65 -8.59
C TRP A 61 7.20 13.91 -7.43
N VAL A 62 6.45 13.60 -6.36
CA VAL A 62 6.93 12.76 -5.27
C VAL A 62 7.17 11.35 -5.80
N CYS A 63 6.27 10.86 -6.65
CA CYS A 63 6.38 9.55 -7.29
C CYS A 63 7.51 9.44 -8.34
N PHE A 64 8.35 10.47 -8.51
CA PHE A 64 9.60 10.34 -9.26
C PHE A 64 10.72 9.71 -8.42
N ASP A 65 10.52 9.56 -7.11
CA ASP A 65 11.34 8.72 -6.24
C ASP A 65 10.80 7.26 -6.24
N HIS A 66 11.67 6.30 -5.97
CA HIS A 66 11.33 4.86 -5.93
C HIS A 66 11.58 4.20 -4.57
N ASP A 67 12.42 4.79 -3.73
CA ASP A 67 12.65 4.33 -2.37
C ASP A 67 11.47 4.79 -1.49
N PRO A 68 10.68 3.87 -0.89
CA PRO A 68 9.59 4.23 0.01
C PRO A 68 10.00 5.15 1.16
N ALA A 69 11.26 5.06 1.64
CA ALA A 69 11.75 5.95 2.68
C ALA A 69 11.90 7.39 2.19
N ILE A 70 12.38 7.59 0.96
CA ILE A 70 12.50 8.92 0.34
C ILE A 70 11.13 9.47 -0.07
N LEU A 71 10.24 8.60 -0.57
CA LEU A 71 8.86 8.96 -0.86
C LEU A 71 8.16 9.52 0.40
N ALA A 72 8.35 8.86 1.55
CA ALA A 72 7.76 9.23 2.83
C ALA A 72 8.18 10.62 3.33
N GLU A 73 9.38 11.11 2.96
CA GLU A 73 9.83 12.47 3.29
C GLU A 73 8.86 13.54 2.74
N ASN A 74 8.07 13.21 1.71
CA ASN A 74 7.12 14.11 1.09
C ASN A 74 5.66 13.65 1.20
N ALA A 75 5.34 12.90 2.25
CA ALA A 75 3.96 12.57 2.59
C ALA A 75 3.09 13.84 2.69
N TYR A 76 1.90 13.78 2.10
CA TYR A 76 0.91 14.87 2.09
C TYR A 76 1.37 16.19 1.45
N ALA A 77 2.38 16.14 0.57
CA ALA A 77 2.90 17.34 -0.08
C ALA A 77 1.89 18.08 -0.98
N GLY A 78 0.77 17.45 -1.33
CA GLY A 78 -0.32 18.07 -2.08
C GLY A 78 -1.35 18.79 -1.20
N LEU A 79 -1.28 18.65 0.13
CA LEU A 79 -2.17 19.37 1.05
C LEU A 79 -1.61 20.78 1.28
N LEU A 80 -2.28 21.77 0.68
CA LEU A 80 -1.86 23.17 0.70
C LEU A 80 -2.79 24.03 1.54
N HIS A 81 -2.21 24.99 2.25
CA HIS A 81 -2.90 26.06 2.96
C HIS A 81 -2.16 27.38 2.69
N ASP A 82 -2.86 28.39 2.18
CA ASP A 82 -2.28 29.67 1.74
C ASP A 82 -1.07 29.53 0.81
N GLY A 83 -1.15 28.58 -0.12
CA GLY A 83 -0.08 28.31 -1.10
C GLY A 83 1.16 27.62 -0.53
N LYS A 84 1.16 27.26 0.77
CA LYS A 84 2.23 26.50 1.43
C LYS A 84 1.77 25.09 1.77
N ARG A 85 2.70 24.15 1.85
CA ARG A 85 2.41 22.79 2.31
C ARG A 85 2.00 22.83 3.79
N VAL A 86 0.95 22.09 4.14
CA VAL A 86 0.62 21.82 5.55
C VAL A 86 1.67 20.90 6.17
N PHE A 87 2.08 19.89 5.40
CA PHE A 87 3.16 18.97 5.75
C PHE A 87 4.43 19.41 5.04
N GLU A 88 5.38 20.00 5.78
CA GLU A 88 6.73 20.23 5.29
C GLU A 88 7.44 18.90 5.01
N GLU A 89 8.62 18.98 4.40
CA GLU A 89 9.45 17.79 4.20
C GLU A 89 9.73 17.12 5.57
N LYS A 90 9.58 15.79 5.63
CA LYS A 90 9.74 14.94 6.83
C LYS A 90 8.75 15.19 7.96
N ALA A 91 7.83 16.14 7.85
CA ALA A 91 6.91 16.49 8.94
C ALA A 91 6.12 15.28 9.51
N LEU A 92 5.66 14.36 8.66
CA LEU A 92 4.98 13.16 9.14
C LEU A 92 5.94 12.16 9.82
N MET A 93 7.14 12.01 9.26
CA MET A 93 8.18 11.09 9.80
C MET A 93 8.69 11.56 11.17
N ASP A 94 8.97 12.85 11.28
CA ASP A 94 9.52 13.47 12.48
C ASP A 94 8.46 13.63 13.59
N GLY A 95 7.18 13.57 13.21
CA GLY A 95 6.06 13.71 14.13
C GLY A 95 5.86 12.54 15.11
N GLY A 96 6.47 11.37 14.86
CA GLY A 96 6.39 10.22 15.76
C GLY A 96 4.99 9.60 15.86
N PHE A 97 4.16 9.78 14.85
CA PHE A 97 2.80 9.24 14.82
C PHE A 97 2.79 7.75 14.47
N SER A 98 2.00 6.97 15.20
CA SER A 98 1.76 5.55 14.90
C SER A 98 0.37 5.29 14.31
N VAL A 99 -0.54 6.26 14.46
CA VAL A 99 -1.92 6.22 13.97
C VAL A 99 -2.25 7.48 13.18
N ILE A 100 -2.97 7.34 12.06
CA ILE A 100 -3.51 8.47 11.30
C ILE A 100 -5.03 8.36 11.16
N VAL A 101 -5.72 9.50 11.26
CA VAL A 101 -7.18 9.56 11.35
C VAL A 101 -7.74 10.50 10.29
N SER A 102 -8.77 10.08 9.56
CA SER A 102 -9.48 10.91 8.58
C SER A 102 -10.99 10.67 8.58
N GLY A 103 -11.72 11.44 7.80
CA GLY A 103 -13.16 11.29 7.59
C GLY A 103 -13.49 10.20 6.58
N HIS A 104 -14.41 10.49 5.66
CA HIS A 104 -14.91 9.59 4.63
C HIS A 104 -14.01 9.52 3.40
N ARG A 105 -14.00 8.34 2.75
CA ARG A 105 -13.37 8.08 1.45
C ARG A 105 -11.88 8.45 1.42
N LYS A 106 -11.10 7.93 2.37
CA LYS A 106 -9.64 8.06 2.37
C LYS A 106 -9.03 7.34 1.16
N GLY A 107 -8.13 8.03 0.45
CA GLY A 107 -7.32 7.48 -0.63
C GLY A 107 -8.01 7.38 -1.99
N THR A 108 -8.91 8.32 -2.31
CA THR A 108 -9.58 8.37 -3.62
C THR A 108 -8.61 8.69 -4.77
N GLY A 109 -9.05 8.47 -6.01
CA GLY A 109 -8.29 8.82 -7.20
C GLY A 109 -7.37 7.71 -7.69
N SER A 110 -6.14 8.07 -8.07
CA SER A 110 -5.21 7.18 -8.75
C SER A 110 -4.77 5.98 -7.89
N SER A 111 -4.44 4.86 -8.55
CA SER A 111 -3.98 3.61 -7.91
C SER A 111 -2.52 3.69 -7.46
N ARG A 112 -2.16 4.73 -6.70
CA ARG A 112 -0.81 4.95 -6.18
C ARG A 112 -0.63 4.27 -4.83
N GLU A 113 0.07 3.14 -4.82
CA GLU A 113 0.49 2.49 -3.56
C GLU A 113 1.43 3.40 -2.76
N THR A 114 2.17 4.29 -3.42
CA THR A 114 3.03 5.31 -2.80
C THR A 114 2.32 6.12 -1.72
N ALA A 115 1.01 6.38 -1.85
CA ALA A 115 0.24 7.09 -0.84
C ALA A 115 0.20 6.35 0.50
N ALA A 116 -0.06 5.03 0.48
CA ALA A 116 -0.04 4.19 1.67
C ALA A 116 1.40 3.91 2.14
N GLN A 117 2.36 3.80 1.20
CA GLN A 117 3.79 3.67 1.54
C GLN A 117 4.28 4.88 2.35
N CYS A 118 3.94 6.10 1.94
CA CYS A 118 4.38 7.31 2.66
C CYS A 118 3.95 7.29 4.13
N GLU A 119 2.71 6.89 4.40
CA GLU A 119 2.25 6.70 5.78
C GLU A 119 3.04 5.59 6.49
N ARG A 120 3.15 4.40 5.87
CA ARG A 120 3.82 3.25 6.48
C ARG A 120 5.29 3.50 6.82
N TRP A 121 6.03 4.16 5.93
CA TRP A 121 7.44 4.50 6.10
C TRP A 121 7.65 5.74 6.97
N SER A 122 6.59 6.53 7.23
CA SER A 122 6.61 7.58 8.26
C SER A 122 6.29 7.07 9.67
N GLY A 123 6.08 5.76 9.84
CA GLY A 123 5.79 5.16 11.15
C GLY A 123 4.32 4.81 11.40
N ILE A 124 3.41 5.19 10.49
CA ILE A 124 1.98 4.88 10.63
C ILE A 124 1.74 3.39 10.44
N ARG A 125 1.23 2.75 11.49
CA ARG A 125 0.89 1.32 11.52
C ARG A 125 -0.62 1.06 11.53
N ILE A 126 -1.39 2.03 12.01
CA ILE A 126 -2.86 1.95 12.10
C ILE A 126 -3.47 3.14 11.35
N VAL A 127 -4.45 2.88 10.50
CA VAL A 127 -5.17 3.89 9.73
C VAL A 127 -6.64 3.86 10.12
N ILE A 128 -7.16 4.99 10.57
CA ILE A 128 -8.53 5.14 11.04
C ILE A 128 -9.29 6.06 10.10
N ALA A 129 -10.41 5.60 9.56
CA ALA A 129 -11.26 6.42 8.70
C ALA A 129 -12.73 5.99 8.79
N ALA A 130 -13.65 6.88 8.39
CA ALA A 130 -15.06 6.53 8.30
C ALA A 130 -15.32 5.61 7.09
N SER A 131 -14.52 5.75 6.03
CA SER A 131 -14.49 4.82 4.90
C SER A 131 -13.21 4.97 4.08
N PHE A 132 -12.85 3.91 3.35
CA PHE A 132 -11.67 3.83 2.50
C PHE A 132 -12.09 3.69 1.03
N ALA A 133 -11.31 4.28 0.13
CA ALA A 133 -11.42 3.94 -1.29
C ALA A 133 -10.91 2.51 -1.51
N PRO A 134 -11.60 1.66 -2.30
CA PRO A 134 -11.28 0.22 -2.38
C PRO A 134 -9.84 -0.11 -2.79
N ILE A 135 -9.25 0.71 -3.68
CA ILE A 135 -7.86 0.51 -4.12
C ILE A 135 -6.87 0.88 -3.01
N HIS A 136 -7.14 1.98 -2.29
CA HIS A 136 -6.29 2.40 -1.18
C HIS A 136 -6.35 1.38 -0.04
N GLU A 137 -7.54 0.88 0.30
CA GLU A 137 -7.72 -0.20 1.28
C GLU A 137 -6.85 -1.41 0.92
N ARG A 138 -6.87 -1.85 -0.34
CA ARG A 138 -6.02 -2.94 -0.82
C ARG A 138 -4.52 -2.65 -0.68
N ASN A 139 -4.10 -1.40 -0.91
CA ASN A 139 -2.70 -0.99 -0.72
C ASN A 139 -2.30 -1.04 0.77
N ASN A 140 -3.16 -0.59 1.68
CA ASN A 140 -2.91 -0.73 3.12
C ASN A 140 -2.81 -2.21 3.54
N ILE A 141 -3.68 -3.08 3.00
CA ILE A 141 -3.63 -4.55 3.21
C ILE A 141 -2.31 -5.14 2.70
N ASN A 142 -1.90 -4.80 1.48
CA ASN A 142 -0.64 -5.27 0.89
C ASN A 142 0.54 -4.88 1.78
N LEU A 143 0.48 -3.67 2.34
CA LEU A 143 1.46 -3.12 3.24
C LEU A 143 1.26 -3.53 4.72
N GLY A 144 0.32 -4.43 5.02
CA GLY A 144 0.11 -4.92 6.39
C GLY A 144 -0.28 -3.85 7.41
N GLN A 145 -0.77 -2.68 6.99
CA GLN A 145 -1.30 -1.68 7.92
C GLN A 145 -2.67 -2.11 8.42
N LEU A 146 -2.94 -1.91 9.72
CA LEU A 146 -4.25 -2.20 10.29
C LEU A 146 -5.20 -1.05 9.99
N MET A 147 -6.43 -1.37 9.61
CA MET A 147 -7.48 -0.39 9.34
C MET A 147 -8.66 -0.57 10.28
N GLY A 148 -9.00 0.49 11.01
CA GLY A 148 -10.10 0.53 11.98
C GLY A 148 -11.04 1.71 11.75
N ASP A 149 -12.06 1.79 12.60
CA ASP A 149 -13.00 2.91 12.63
C ASP A 149 -12.73 3.84 13.84
N HIS A 150 -13.46 4.95 13.90
CA HIS A 150 -13.31 5.95 14.97
C HIS A 150 -13.68 5.41 16.36
N ALA A 151 -14.59 4.43 16.45
CA ALA A 151 -14.98 3.84 17.73
C ALA A 151 -13.88 2.94 18.28
N MET A 152 -13.19 2.18 17.42
CA MET A 152 -11.97 1.45 17.79
C MET A 152 -10.90 2.41 18.31
N LEU A 153 -10.69 3.55 17.64
CA LEU A 153 -9.73 4.54 18.10
C LEU A 153 -10.10 5.12 19.47
N GLU A 154 -11.37 5.47 19.71
CA GLU A 154 -11.82 5.97 21.00
C GLU A 154 -11.54 4.98 22.13
N ARG A 155 -11.82 3.69 21.91
CA ARG A 155 -11.51 2.60 22.85
C ARG A 155 -10.01 2.48 23.11
N LEU A 156 -9.19 2.46 22.06
CA LEU A 156 -7.72 2.45 22.18
C LEU A 156 -7.20 3.66 22.98
N GLN A 157 -7.69 4.86 22.70
CA GLN A 157 -7.33 6.09 23.43
C GLN A 157 -7.82 6.09 24.89
N ASN A 158 -8.81 5.25 25.23
CA ASN A 158 -9.29 5.03 26.59
C ASN A 158 -8.53 3.90 27.31
N GLY A 159 -7.45 3.39 26.71
CA GLY A 159 -6.57 2.37 27.30
C GLY A 159 -7.05 0.94 27.08
N GLU A 160 -8.05 0.72 26.22
CA GLU A 160 -8.47 -0.63 25.86
C GLU A 160 -7.42 -1.31 24.98
N THR A 161 -7.23 -2.60 25.19
CA THR A 161 -6.46 -3.47 24.30
C THR A 161 -7.42 -4.21 23.38
N ILE A 162 -7.27 -4.01 22.06
CA ILE A 162 -8.13 -4.58 21.03
C ILE A 162 -7.43 -5.78 20.38
N SER A 163 -8.13 -6.91 20.26
CA SER A 163 -7.59 -8.09 19.58
C SER A 163 -7.35 -7.84 18.09
N LEU A 164 -6.29 -8.43 17.51
CA LEU A 164 -6.03 -8.37 16.07
C LEU A 164 -7.23 -8.83 15.24
N ASN A 165 -7.93 -9.87 15.71
CA ASN A 165 -9.11 -10.39 15.04
C ASN A 165 -10.21 -9.33 14.86
N GLU A 166 -10.31 -8.34 15.75
CA GLU A 166 -11.31 -7.28 15.61
C GLU A 166 -11.03 -6.37 14.41
N PHE A 167 -9.76 -6.15 14.06
CA PHE A 167 -9.37 -5.40 12.86
C PHE A 167 -9.63 -6.20 11.58
N THR A 168 -9.53 -7.53 11.64
CA THR A 168 -9.48 -8.39 10.46
C THR A 168 -10.72 -9.25 10.21
N ASN A 169 -11.63 -9.37 11.17
CA ASN A 169 -12.81 -10.26 11.07
C ASN A 169 -13.80 -9.86 9.95
N LYS A 170 -13.73 -8.61 9.49
CA LYS A 170 -14.50 -8.09 8.34
C LYS A 170 -14.01 -8.62 7.00
N TYR A 171 -12.79 -9.14 6.95
CA TYR A 171 -12.17 -9.65 5.73
C TYR A 171 -12.50 -11.13 5.50
N ASP A 172 -12.46 -11.53 4.24
CA ASP A 172 -12.48 -12.94 3.89
C ASP A 172 -11.24 -13.66 4.43
N ALA A 173 -11.29 -15.00 4.48
CA ALA A 173 -10.26 -15.80 5.11
C ALA A 173 -8.85 -15.57 4.55
N VAL A 174 -8.70 -15.32 3.25
CA VAL A 174 -7.39 -15.11 2.61
C VAL A 174 -6.89 -13.69 2.90
N THR A 175 -7.74 -12.69 2.74
CA THR A 175 -7.38 -11.29 3.04
C THR A 175 -7.02 -11.11 4.52
N LYS A 176 -7.76 -11.75 5.43
CA LYS A 176 -7.42 -11.83 6.85
C LYS A 176 -6.01 -12.37 7.06
N MET A 177 -5.69 -13.51 6.45
CA MET A 177 -4.36 -14.12 6.55
C MET A 177 -3.25 -13.23 5.99
N ILE A 178 -3.51 -12.48 4.90
CA ILE A 178 -2.54 -11.50 4.36
C ILE A 178 -2.18 -10.44 5.40
N VAL A 179 -3.19 -9.83 6.03
CA VAL A 179 -2.98 -8.78 7.03
C VAL A 179 -2.30 -9.35 8.28
N GLU A 180 -2.77 -10.49 8.79
CA GLU A 180 -2.23 -11.14 10.00
C GLU A 180 -0.77 -11.61 9.82
N ASN A 181 -0.30 -11.80 8.59
CA ASN A 181 1.11 -12.11 8.29
C ASN A 181 1.97 -10.86 8.06
N GLY A 182 1.43 -9.64 8.15
CA GLY A 182 2.18 -8.39 7.98
C GLY A 182 2.19 -7.86 6.55
N GLY A 183 1.27 -8.32 5.70
CA GLY A 183 1.11 -7.88 4.31
C GLY A 183 1.37 -8.97 3.29
N ILE A 184 1.20 -8.62 2.01
CA ILE A 184 1.14 -9.60 0.90
C ILE A 184 2.48 -10.33 0.68
N LEU A 185 3.60 -9.63 0.84
CA LEU A 185 4.94 -10.19 0.64
C LEU A 185 5.34 -11.16 1.77
N PRO A 186 5.25 -10.79 3.06
CA PRO A 186 5.40 -11.75 4.17
C PRO A 186 4.45 -12.95 4.06
N PHE A 187 3.17 -12.72 3.72
CA PHE A 187 2.21 -13.80 3.50
C PHE A 187 2.66 -14.76 2.39
N ALA A 188 3.07 -14.24 1.23
CA ALA A 188 3.52 -15.06 0.10
C ALA A 188 4.74 -15.91 0.47
N LYS A 189 5.68 -15.35 1.24
CA LYS A 189 6.86 -16.06 1.75
C LYS A 189 6.47 -17.20 2.70
N GLN A 190 5.55 -16.95 3.63
CA GLN A 190 5.04 -17.97 4.56
C GLN A 190 4.27 -19.07 3.81
N LEU A 191 3.43 -18.70 2.84
CA LEU A 191 2.70 -19.65 2.01
C LEU A 191 3.65 -20.56 1.22
N LYS A 192 4.68 -20.00 0.58
CA LYS A 192 5.70 -20.77 -0.15
C LYS A 192 6.50 -21.69 0.77
N GLY A 193 6.77 -21.24 2.01
CA GLY A 193 7.46 -22.02 3.04
C GLY A 193 6.58 -23.07 3.75
N GLY A 194 5.27 -23.12 3.45
CA GLY A 194 4.33 -24.01 4.14
C GLY A 194 3.97 -23.59 5.57
N GLY A 195 4.34 -22.37 5.98
CA GLY A 195 3.99 -21.81 7.29
C GLY A 195 2.53 -21.40 7.42
N VAL A 196 1.81 -21.35 6.30
CA VAL A 196 0.40 -20.93 6.21
C VAL A 196 -0.37 -21.89 5.30
N ALA A 197 -1.54 -22.34 5.77
CA ALA A 197 -2.43 -23.22 5.01
C ALA A 197 -3.64 -22.44 4.47
N LEU A 198 -3.86 -22.49 3.15
CA LEU A 198 -5.00 -21.83 2.52
C LEU A 198 -6.33 -22.50 2.90
N PRO A 199 -7.45 -21.75 2.91
CA PRO A 199 -8.78 -22.31 3.06
C PRO A 199 -9.07 -23.40 2.02
N ALA A 200 -9.75 -24.46 2.45
CA ALA A 200 -10.16 -25.53 1.55
C ALA A 200 -11.25 -25.03 0.59
N ILE A 201 -11.14 -25.40 -0.68
CA ILE A 201 -12.14 -25.13 -1.72
C ILE A 201 -12.87 -26.43 -2.04
N SER A 202 -14.14 -26.32 -2.44
CA SER A 202 -14.95 -27.48 -2.81
C SER A 202 -14.27 -28.28 -3.91
N THR A 203 -14.12 -29.58 -3.71
CA THR A 203 -13.74 -30.53 -4.76
C THR A 203 -14.96 -31.15 -5.45
N ASN A 204 -16.17 -30.83 -4.98
CA ASN A 204 -17.40 -31.33 -5.58
C ASN A 204 -17.73 -30.51 -6.83
N PRO A 205 -17.94 -31.17 -7.99
CA PRO A 205 -18.26 -30.47 -9.23
C PRO A 205 -19.53 -29.65 -9.09
N ILE A 206 -19.44 -28.38 -9.45
CA ILE A 206 -20.57 -27.48 -9.61
C ILE A 206 -20.51 -26.81 -11.00
N PRO A 207 -21.64 -26.37 -11.57
CA PRO A 207 -21.62 -25.48 -12.72
C PRO A 207 -20.79 -24.23 -12.42
N MET A 208 -19.90 -23.87 -13.34
CA MET A 208 -19.04 -22.67 -13.25
C MET A 208 -19.16 -21.86 -14.54
N THR A 209 -19.23 -20.54 -14.38
CA THR A 209 -19.05 -19.53 -15.43
C THR A 209 -17.65 -19.61 -16.04
N MET A 210 -17.42 -18.83 -17.10
CA MET A 210 -16.09 -18.75 -17.72
C MET A 210 -15.05 -18.19 -16.74
N ALA A 211 -15.39 -17.13 -15.99
CA ALA A 211 -14.47 -16.51 -15.03
C ALA A 211 -14.08 -17.49 -13.90
N GLU A 212 -15.07 -18.19 -13.34
CA GLU A 212 -14.84 -19.21 -12.31
C GLU A 212 -13.99 -20.37 -12.82
N LYS A 213 -14.15 -20.78 -14.10
CA LYS A 213 -13.29 -21.79 -14.72
C LYS A 213 -11.84 -21.31 -14.87
N ILE A 214 -11.63 -20.05 -15.24
CA ILE A 214 -10.29 -19.44 -15.33
C ILE A 214 -9.62 -19.47 -13.95
N ILE A 215 -10.32 -19.04 -12.91
CA ILE A 215 -9.82 -19.04 -11.52
C ILE A 215 -9.56 -20.47 -11.04
N SER A 216 -10.52 -21.38 -11.23
CA SER A 216 -10.44 -22.81 -10.88
C SER A 216 -9.19 -23.48 -11.48
N ASN A 217 -8.84 -23.15 -12.73
CA ASN A 217 -7.66 -23.68 -13.41
C ASN A 217 -6.33 -23.15 -12.86
N LYS A 218 -6.36 -22.11 -12.02
CA LYS A 218 -5.17 -21.42 -11.49
C LYS A 218 -5.07 -21.51 -9.97
N LEU A 219 -5.98 -22.21 -9.29
CA LEU A 219 -5.99 -22.30 -7.83
C LEU A 219 -4.68 -22.86 -7.27
N LEU A 220 -4.19 -22.22 -6.21
CA LEU A 220 -3.12 -22.74 -5.37
C LEU A 220 -3.68 -23.48 -4.14
N GLY A 221 -2.86 -24.32 -3.51
CA GLY A 221 -3.19 -24.98 -2.24
C GLY A 221 -4.11 -26.20 -2.31
N GLN A 222 -4.39 -26.75 -3.50
CA GLN A 222 -5.31 -27.90 -3.66
C GLN A 222 -4.62 -29.27 -3.74
N ASN A 223 -3.31 -29.36 -3.48
CA ASN A 223 -2.53 -30.62 -3.59
C ASN A 223 -2.78 -31.39 -4.90
N GLY A 224 -2.90 -30.67 -6.01
CA GLY A 224 -3.16 -31.24 -7.35
C GLY A 224 -4.62 -31.62 -7.63
N LYS A 225 -5.55 -31.41 -6.69
CA LYS A 225 -6.99 -31.60 -6.93
C LYS A 225 -7.59 -30.39 -7.63
N ARG A 226 -8.57 -30.63 -8.50
CA ARG A 226 -9.37 -29.55 -9.09
C ARG A 226 -10.32 -28.98 -8.04
N GLY A 227 -10.16 -27.70 -7.72
CA GLY A 227 -11.13 -26.95 -6.93
C GLY A 227 -12.21 -26.35 -7.82
N PHE A 228 -13.44 -26.26 -7.30
CA PHE A 228 -14.58 -25.61 -7.95
C PHE A 228 -14.99 -24.41 -7.11
N VAL A 229 -15.05 -23.25 -7.74
CA VAL A 229 -15.27 -21.96 -7.07
C VAL A 229 -16.65 -21.41 -7.37
N LYS A 230 -17.15 -20.57 -6.46
CA LYS A 230 -18.39 -19.79 -6.59
C LYS A 230 -18.18 -18.37 -6.06
N PRO A 231 -19.10 -17.43 -6.29
CA PRO A 231 -18.99 -16.07 -5.75
C PRO A 231 -18.92 -16.10 -4.22
N GLY A 232 -17.99 -15.31 -3.67
CA GLY A 232 -17.72 -15.26 -2.23
C GLY A 232 -16.62 -16.21 -1.73
N ASP A 233 -16.14 -17.14 -2.56
CA ASP A 233 -14.98 -17.96 -2.19
C ASP A 233 -13.70 -17.12 -2.16
N ALA A 234 -12.96 -17.20 -1.06
CA ALA A 234 -11.64 -16.60 -0.91
C ALA A 234 -10.56 -17.54 -1.44
N VAL A 235 -9.84 -17.10 -2.48
CA VAL A 235 -8.88 -17.96 -3.18
C VAL A 235 -7.58 -17.23 -3.51
N ILE A 236 -6.50 -18.01 -3.60
CA ILE A 236 -5.26 -17.58 -4.25
C ILE A 236 -5.16 -18.29 -5.60
N ALA A 237 -4.92 -17.52 -6.66
CA ALA A 237 -4.72 -18.03 -8.01
C ALA A 237 -3.32 -17.67 -8.52
N GLN A 238 -2.72 -18.58 -9.26
CA GLN A 238 -1.47 -18.35 -9.98
C GLN A 238 -1.66 -17.27 -11.04
N VAL A 239 -0.79 -16.25 -11.01
CA VAL A 239 -0.72 -15.24 -12.05
C VAL A 239 -0.09 -15.83 -13.31
N ASP A 240 -0.78 -15.71 -14.44
CA ASP A 240 -0.32 -16.21 -15.74
C ASP A 240 0.67 -15.31 -16.45
N GLY A 241 0.65 -14.02 -16.12
CA GLY A 241 1.49 -12.98 -16.70
C GLY A 241 1.11 -11.61 -16.14
N GLY A 242 1.95 -10.63 -16.39
CA GLY A 242 1.76 -9.27 -15.90
C GLY A 242 2.74 -8.32 -16.56
N TYR A 243 2.63 -7.05 -16.21
CA TYR A 243 3.57 -6.04 -16.69
C TYR A 243 3.80 -4.99 -15.61
N SER A 244 4.92 -4.29 -15.73
CA SER A 244 5.22 -3.08 -14.96
C SER A 244 5.70 -2.01 -15.93
N HIS A 245 5.71 -0.77 -15.48
CA HIS A 245 6.14 0.38 -16.26
C HIS A 245 7.05 1.24 -15.40
N GLU A 246 7.83 2.12 -16.02
CA GLU A 246 8.96 2.83 -15.45
C GLU A 246 8.65 3.62 -14.18
N PHE A 247 7.40 3.99 -13.98
CA PHE A 247 6.91 4.66 -12.76
C PHE A 247 6.88 3.75 -11.52
N THR A 248 6.75 2.44 -11.72
CA THR A 248 6.55 1.44 -10.65
C THR A 248 7.59 0.33 -10.66
N THR A 249 8.25 0.05 -11.79
CA THR A 249 9.24 -1.03 -11.93
C THR A 249 10.34 -0.93 -10.88
N ALA A 250 10.86 0.28 -10.63
CA ALA A 250 11.90 0.52 -9.63
C ALA A 250 11.42 0.18 -8.19
N GLN A 251 10.16 0.50 -7.86
CA GLN A 251 9.56 0.15 -6.57
C GLN A 251 9.41 -1.38 -6.45
N VAL A 252 8.94 -2.05 -7.50
CA VAL A 252 8.83 -3.51 -7.55
C VAL A 252 10.19 -4.17 -7.34
N HIS A 253 11.24 -3.67 -8.00
CA HIS A 253 12.61 -4.15 -7.82
C HIS A 253 13.05 -4.06 -6.35
N ASN A 254 12.86 -2.88 -5.74
CA ASN A 254 13.23 -2.63 -4.35
C ASN A 254 12.48 -3.56 -3.38
N PHE A 255 11.16 -3.71 -3.54
CA PHE A 255 10.37 -4.58 -2.66
C PHE A 255 10.74 -6.06 -2.78
N LEU A 256 11.00 -6.55 -4.00
CA LEU A 256 11.42 -7.93 -4.19
C LEU A 256 12.81 -8.17 -3.60
N ALA A 257 13.75 -7.24 -3.80
CA ALA A 257 15.08 -7.32 -3.22
C ALA A 257 15.05 -7.29 -1.68
N ALA A 258 14.22 -6.43 -1.09
CA ALA A 258 14.06 -6.32 0.35
C ALA A 258 13.46 -7.60 0.97
N GLU A 259 12.48 -8.23 0.32
CA GLU A 259 11.79 -9.41 0.87
C GLU A 259 12.55 -10.74 0.62
N TYR A 260 13.13 -10.88 -0.57
CA TYR A 260 13.68 -12.15 -1.05
C TYR A 260 15.21 -12.15 -1.20
N GLY A 261 15.87 -11.00 -1.02
CA GLY A 261 17.30 -10.82 -1.23
C GLY A 261 17.62 -10.26 -2.62
N GLY A 262 18.84 -9.74 -2.78
CA GLY A 262 19.29 -9.10 -4.03
C GLY A 262 19.47 -10.06 -5.21
N ASP A 263 19.34 -11.37 -5.00
CA ASP A 263 19.42 -12.44 -6.00
C ASP A 263 18.05 -13.07 -6.29
N TYR A 264 16.96 -12.36 -5.99
CA TYR A 264 15.60 -12.84 -6.23
C TYR A 264 15.38 -13.20 -7.72
N THR A 265 14.41 -14.08 -7.97
CA THR A 265 14.05 -14.50 -9.33
C THR A 265 12.56 -14.39 -9.57
N ILE A 266 12.16 -14.05 -10.80
CA ILE A 266 10.75 -14.07 -11.22
C ILE A 266 10.42 -15.42 -11.86
N PRO A 267 9.40 -16.16 -11.39
CA PRO A 267 8.96 -17.39 -12.03
C PRO A 267 8.44 -17.13 -13.46
N ASN A 268 8.91 -17.91 -14.43
CA ASN A 268 8.54 -17.77 -15.85
C ASN A 268 8.67 -16.33 -16.41
N PRO A 269 9.87 -15.72 -16.41
CA PRO A 269 10.07 -14.33 -16.85
C PRO A 269 9.44 -13.97 -18.21
N PRO A 270 9.41 -14.84 -19.24
CA PRO A 270 8.76 -14.54 -20.52
C PRO A 270 7.26 -14.24 -20.43
N LYS A 271 6.58 -14.53 -19.31
CA LYS A 271 5.19 -14.17 -19.08
C LYS A 271 4.99 -12.75 -18.57
N PHE A 272 6.07 -12.11 -18.14
CA PHE A 272 6.07 -10.75 -17.63
C PHE A 272 6.75 -9.80 -18.61
N ALA A 273 6.49 -8.51 -18.46
CA ALA A 273 7.00 -7.47 -19.35
C ALA A 273 7.25 -6.16 -18.59
N VAL A 274 8.21 -5.37 -19.07
CA VAL A 274 8.34 -3.95 -18.73
C VAL A 274 8.17 -3.09 -19.98
N PHE A 275 7.67 -1.86 -19.81
CA PHE A 275 7.51 -0.88 -20.89
C PHE A 275 7.60 0.55 -20.36
N GLU A 276 7.66 1.53 -21.26
CA GLU A 276 7.60 2.95 -20.92
C GLU A 276 6.30 3.57 -21.41
N ASP A 277 5.67 4.42 -20.58
CA ASP A 277 4.37 5.04 -20.89
C ASP A 277 4.26 6.44 -20.28
N HIS A 278 4.44 6.54 -18.95
CA HIS A 278 4.11 7.75 -18.20
C HIS A 278 5.18 8.83 -18.26
N LEU A 279 6.46 8.42 -18.35
CA LEU A 279 7.61 9.30 -18.24
C LEU A 279 8.30 9.52 -19.57
N LEU A 280 7.92 8.81 -20.63
CA LEU A 280 8.57 8.86 -21.96
C LEU A 280 8.83 10.29 -22.45
N TYR A 281 7.82 11.15 -22.35
CA TYR A 281 7.92 12.57 -22.76
C TYR A 281 8.03 13.55 -21.59
N ALA A 282 8.11 13.07 -20.35
CA ALA A 282 8.02 13.92 -19.16
C ALA A 282 9.16 14.94 -19.07
N THR A 283 10.38 14.58 -19.51
CA THR A 283 11.54 15.50 -19.54
C THR A 283 11.38 16.66 -20.52
N GLY A 284 10.51 16.53 -21.52
CA GLY A 284 10.15 17.60 -22.45
C GLY A 284 9.10 18.58 -21.90
N VAL A 285 8.47 18.27 -20.76
CA VAL A 285 7.47 19.13 -20.13
C VAL A 285 8.16 20.11 -19.17
N PRO A 286 8.07 21.45 -19.36
CA PRO A 286 8.82 22.42 -18.57
C PRO A 286 8.64 22.28 -17.05
N ARG A 287 7.43 21.95 -16.58
CA ARG A 287 7.14 21.77 -15.14
C ARG A 287 7.88 20.60 -14.50
N PHE A 288 8.32 19.63 -15.30
CA PHE A 288 9.04 18.44 -14.83
C PHE A 288 10.56 18.51 -15.09
N GLY A 289 11.05 19.55 -15.79
CA GLY A 289 12.47 19.68 -16.13
C GLY A 289 13.40 19.61 -14.92
N ARG A 290 12.97 20.17 -13.77
CA ARG A 290 13.74 20.09 -12.51
C ARG A 290 13.87 18.68 -11.91
N PHE A 291 13.11 17.72 -12.41
CA PHE A 291 13.11 16.32 -11.97
C PHE A 291 13.67 15.37 -13.03
N ALA A 292 14.29 15.90 -14.10
CA ALA A 292 14.81 15.08 -15.20
C ALA A 292 15.74 13.96 -14.73
N ASP A 293 16.62 14.23 -13.75
CA ASP A 293 17.55 13.25 -13.19
C ASP A 293 16.83 12.12 -12.44
N LYS A 294 15.77 12.44 -11.68
CA LYS A 294 14.94 11.44 -11.00
C LYS A 294 14.18 10.58 -12.00
N ILE A 295 13.61 11.20 -13.03
CA ILE A 295 12.92 10.51 -14.13
C ILE A 295 13.87 9.57 -14.86
N GLN A 296 15.10 10.02 -15.15
CA GLN A 296 16.10 9.17 -15.80
C GLN A 296 16.51 8.00 -14.91
N THR A 297 16.71 8.24 -13.61
CA THR A 297 16.96 7.18 -12.62
C THR A 297 15.88 6.08 -12.66
N LEU A 298 14.60 6.43 -12.77
CA LEU A 298 13.52 5.45 -12.87
C LEU A 298 13.59 4.58 -14.13
N ARG A 299 13.97 5.17 -15.27
CA ARG A 299 14.18 4.43 -16.53
C ARG A 299 15.37 3.50 -16.42
N ASP A 300 16.48 3.97 -15.86
CA ASP A 300 17.69 3.17 -15.66
C ASP A 300 17.42 1.97 -14.75
N LEU A 301 16.68 2.18 -13.65
CA LEU A 301 16.26 1.11 -12.74
C LEU A 301 15.29 0.11 -13.36
N GLN A 302 14.46 0.52 -14.32
CA GLN A 302 13.66 -0.42 -15.10
C GLN A 302 14.55 -1.32 -15.97
N VAL A 303 15.58 -0.77 -16.61
CA VAL A 303 16.55 -1.55 -17.39
C VAL A 303 17.30 -2.53 -16.47
N ASP A 304 17.70 -2.09 -15.28
CA ASP A 304 18.35 -2.96 -14.29
C ASP A 304 17.43 -4.09 -13.83
N PHE A 305 16.17 -3.78 -13.51
CA PHE A 305 15.16 -4.80 -13.18
C PHE A 305 14.96 -5.80 -14.32
N GLN A 306 14.89 -5.32 -15.57
CA GLN A 306 14.70 -6.17 -16.75
C GLN A 306 15.89 -7.12 -16.91
N ARG A 307 17.12 -6.62 -16.83
CA ARG A 307 18.34 -7.43 -16.93
C ARG A 307 18.45 -8.44 -15.80
N HIS A 308 18.10 -8.03 -14.59
CA HIS A 308 18.13 -8.88 -13.40
C HIS A 308 17.11 -10.03 -13.48
N SER A 309 15.88 -9.72 -13.90
CA SER A 309 14.76 -10.67 -13.86
C SER A 309 14.56 -11.46 -15.15
N GLY A 310 15.08 -10.99 -16.29
CA GLY A 310 14.92 -11.62 -17.60
C GLY A 310 13.52 -11.51 -18.18
N VAL A 311 12.69 -10.59 -17.70
CA VAL A 311 11.34 -10.34 -18.25
C VAL A 311 11.43 -9.74 -19.65
N ARG A 312 10.32 -9.78 -20.40
CA ARG A 312 10.27 -9.18 -21.74
C ARG A 312 10.46 -7.67 -21.65
N ASP A 313 11.20 -7.13 -22.60
CA ASP A 313 11.48 -5.70 -22.69
C ASP A 313 10.69 -5.09 -23.83
N TYR A 314 9.85 -4.11 -23.50
CA TYR A 314 9.15 -3.23 -24.42
C TYR A 314 9.43 -1.77 -24.04
N SER A 315 10.61 -1.48 -23.51
CA SER A 315 11.05 -0.11 -23.25
C SER A 315 11.17 0.67 -24.56
N ALA A 316 11.00 1.99 -24.48
CA ALA A 316 10.96 2.82 -25.68
C ALA A 316 12.33 2.92 -26.35
N VAL A 317 12.32 2.97 -27.69
CA VAL A 317 13.53 3.22 -28.50
C VAL A 317 13.30 4.51 -29.27
N ASP A 318 14.25 5.44 -29.17
CA ASP A 318 14.19 6.77 -29.80
C ASP A 318 12.88 7.54 -29.51
N GLY A 319 12.34 7.37 -28.29
CA GLY A 319 11.12 8.04 -27.86
C GLY A 319 9.83 7.38 -28.36
N VAL A 320 9.88 6.16 -28.90
CA VAL A 320 8.72 5.41 -29.39
C VAL A 320 8.58 4.10 -28.60
N SER A 321 7.42 3.91 -27.96
CA SER A 321 7.07 2.62 -27.36
C SER A 321 6.84 1.56 -28.46
N PRO A 322 7.39 0.34 -28.34
CA PRO A 322 7.15 -0.78 -29.24
C PRO A 322 5.69 -1.25 -29.29
#